data_AF-A0A1S1BKR7-F1
#
_entry.id   AF-A0A1S1BKR7-F1
#
_cell.length_a   1.000
_cell.length_b   1.000
_cell.length_c   1.000
_cell.angle_alpha   90.00
_cell.angle_beta   90.00
_cell.angle_gamma   90.00
#
_symmetry.space_group_name_H-M   'P 1'
#
loop_
_entity.id
_entity.type
_entity.pdbx_description
1 polymer ?
#
loop_
_entity_poly.entity_id
_entity_poly.type
_entity_poly.pdbx_seq_one_letter_code
_entity_poly.pdbx_strand_id
1 'polypeptide(L)'
;MLTSKYPPSDNLYESQSREGDISLMLCHGWSTGEIEAFFEDDNGGDPVPGLDVLIDDIRAEYANLIPKASEDAQRLDTLRDALAERNLAFSFDEGLTQSDCAEEAAEQAENDGRSGYVYCTNQDVDRVIHTGELYFGFSSVEAAESLVEALRGVGLTPMWGGKPTERVACEGLVVELPLAD
;
A
#
# COMPACT_ATOMS: atom_id res chain seq x y z
N MET A 1 11.58 4.37 -11.72
CA MET A 1 10.89 3.13 -12.10
C MET A 1 11.83 2.18 -12.80
N LEU A 2 11.82 0.93 -12.39
CA LEU A 2 12.43 -0.18 -13.12
C LEU A 2 11.73 -0.33 -14.48
N THR A 3 12.50 -0.60 -15.53
CA THR A 3 11.93 -0.86 -16.87
C THR A 3 11.52 -2.33 -16.94
N SER A 4 10.29 -2.62 -16.54
CA SER A 4 9.72 -3.98 -16.58
C SER A 4 9.19 -4.34 -17.97
N LYS A 5 9.28 -5.61 -18.37
CA LYS A 5 8.52 -6.17 -19.49
C LYS A 5 7.00 -6.07 -19.27
N TYR A 6 6.58 -6.10 -18.00
CA TYR A 6 5.19 -6.01 -17.55
C TYR A 6 5.08 -4.82 -16.58
N PRO A 7 4.90 -3.59 -17.09
CA PRO A 7 4.66 -2.44 -16.23
C PRO A 7 3.31 -2.59 -15.50
N PRO A 8 3.21 -2.18 -14.22
CA PRO A 8 1.94 -2.22 -13.50
C PRO A 8 0.91 -1.30 -14.18
N SER A 9 -0.36 -1.73 -14.17
CA SER A 9 -1.51 -0.89 -14.53
C SER A 9 -1.59 0.34 -13.61
N ASP A 10 -2.26 1.41 -14.04
CA ASP A 10 -2.28 2.68 -13.28
C ASP A 10 -3.10 2.64 -11.97
N ASN A 11 -4.07 1.73 -11.84
CA ASN A 11 -4.85 1.51 -10.62
C ASN A 11 -5.53 0.14 -10.62
N LEU A 12 -5.85 -0.38 -9.43
CA LEU A 12 -6.43 -1.73 -9.25
C LEU A 12 -7.86 -1.90 -9.80
N TYR A 13 -8.63 -0.82 -9.96
CA TYR A 13 -10.07 -0.90 -10.20
C TYR A 13 -10.50 -0.60 -11.64
N GLU A 14 -9.59 -0.06 -12.45
CA GLU A 14 -9.77 0.17 -13.88
C GLU A 14 -8.79 -0.72 -14.66
N SER A 15 -9.20 -1.97 -14.91
CA SER A 15 -8.41 -2.94 -15.66
C SER A 15 -7.95 -2.36 -17.00
N GLN A 16 -6.63 -2.41 -17.24
CA GLN A 16 -6.03 -1.95 -18.48
C GLN A 16 -5.52 -3.11 -19.32
N SER A 17 -4.76 -3.99 -18.70
CA SER A 17 -4.24 -5.22 -19.30
C SER A 17 -4.04 -6.25 -18.20
N ARG A 18 -4.30 -7.52 -18.51
CA ARG A 18 -4.14 -8.60 -17.52
C ARG A 18 -2.72 -8.64 -16.96
N GLU A 19 -1.71 -8.43 -17.80
CA GLU A 19 -0.31 -8.40 -17.38
C GLU A 19 0.00 -7.23 -16.45
N GLY A 20 -0.53 -6.03 -16.75
CA GLY A 20 -0.37 -4.87 -15.91
C GLY A 20 -1.12 -4.99 -14.59
N ASP A 21 -2.30 -5.59 -14.59
CA ASP A 21 -3.13 -5.79 -13.40
C ASP A 21 -2.45 -6.80 -12.45
N ILE A 22 -1.95 -7.93 -12.98
CA ILE A 22 -1.15 -8.90 -12.20
C ILE A 22 0.10 -8.20 -11.64
N SER A 23 0.80 -7.41 -12.45
CA SER A 23 2.02 -6.71 -12.01
C SER A 23 1.71 -5.71 -10.88
N LEU A 24 0.60 -4.99 -10.96
CA LEU A 24 0.15 -4.08 -9.91
C LEU A 24 -0.20 -4.86 -8.64
N MET A 25 -0.99 -5.93 -8.72
CA MET A 25 -1.32 -6.77 -7.55
C MET A 25 -0.08 -7.32 -6.84
N LEU A 26 0.97 -7.70 -7.58
CA LEU A 26 2.25 -8.10 -6.98
C LEU A 26 2.95 -6.94 -6.25
N CYS A 27 2.88 -5.70 -6.76
CA CYS A 27 3.37 -4.52 -6.05
C CYS A 27 2.63 -4.26 -4.73
N HIS A 28 1.33 -4.59 -4.66
CA HIS A 28 0.52 -4.60 -3.43
C HIS A 28 0.81 -5.81 -2.52
N GLY A 29 1.72 -6.71 -2.93
CA GLY A 29 2.11 -7.88 -2.15
C GLY A 29 1.13 -9.05 -2.22
N TRP A 30 0.22 -9.07 -3.20
CA TRP A 30 -0.72 -10.19 -3.36
C TRP A 30 0.02 -11.49 -3.70
N SER A 31 -0.46 -12.58 -3.12
CA SER A 31 -0.02 -13.94 -3.45
C SER A 31 -0.62 -14.43 -4.77
N THR A 32 -0.01 -15.47 -5.36
CA THR A 32 -0.57 -16.14 -6.55
C THR A 32 -2.02 -16.54 -6.34
N GLY A 33 -2.36 -17.10 -5.18
CA GLY A 33 -3.73 -17.55 -4.90
C GLY A 33 -4.75 -16.40 -4.80
N GLU A 34 -4.33 -15.23 -4.28
CA GLU A 34 -5.20 -14.04 -4.25
C GLU A 34 -5.45 -13.50 -5.66
N ILE A 35 -4.41 -13.49 -6.50
CA ILE A 35 -4.52 -13.06 -7.90
C ILE A 35 -5.41 -14.02 -8.69
N GLU A 36 -5.22 -15.34 -8.54
CA GLU A 36 -6.07 -16.35 -9.17
C GLU A 36 -7.53 -16.18 -8.75
N ALA A 37 -7.80 -16.06 -7.44
CA ALA A 37 -9.15 -15.89 -6.92
C ALA A 37 -9.83 -14.63 -7.47
N PHE A 38 -9.10 -13.52 -7.58
CA PHE A 38 -9.62 -12.27 -8.16
C PHE A 38 -10.08 -12.45 -9.61
N PHE A 39 -9.25 -13.09 -10.44
CA PHE A 39 -9.61 -13.31 -11.84
C PHE A 39 -10.67 -14.40 -12.02
N GLU A 40 -10.74 -15.39 -11.14
CA GLU A 40 -11.83 -16.36 -11.11
C GLU A 40 -13.15 -15.68 -10.78
N ASP A 41 -13.19 -14.82 -9.76
CA ASP A 41 -14.39 -14.07 -9.39
C ASP A 41 -14.87 -13.17 -10.55
N ASP A 42 -13.96 -12.48 -11.23
CA ASP A 42 -14.29 -11.68 -12.43
C ASP A 42 -14.77 -12.56 -13.61
N ASN A 43 -14.29 -13.81 -13.68
CA ASN A 43 -14.71 -14.81 -14.65
C ASN A 43 -15.91 -15.66 -14.18
N GLY A 44 -16.69 -15.19 -13.21
CA GLY A 44 -17.92 -15.86 -12.75
C GLY A 44 -17.67 -17.11 -11.91
N GLY A 45 -16.50 -17.22 -11.29
CA GLY A 45 -16.04 -18.34 -10.46
C GLY A 45 -15.37 -19.47 -11.22
N ASP A 46 -15.12 -19.31 -12.53
CA ASP A 46 -14.45 -20.31 -13.35
C ASP A 46 -12.94 -20.01 -13.47
N PRO A 47 -12.06 -21.03 -13.41
CA PRO A 47 -10.64 -20.88 -13.66
C PRO A 47 -10.35 -20.24 -15.02
N VAL A 48 -9.44 -19.26 -15.05
CA VAL A 48 -9.02 -18.60 -16.29
C VAL A 48 -7.88 -19.40 -16.95
N PRO A 49 -8.07 -19.94 -18.17
CA PRO A 49 -7.05 -20.79 -18.79
C PRO A 49 -5.72 -20.07 -19.03
N GLY A 50 -4.62 -20.66 -18.55
CA GLY A 50 -3.26 -20.13 -18.72
C GLY A 50 -2.90 -18.95 -17.83
N LEU A 51 -3.76 -18.62 -16.86
CA LEU A 51 -3.49 -17.56 -15.87
C LEU A 51 -2.31 -17.92 -14.97
N ASP A 52 -2.24 -19.18 -14.52
CA ASP A 52 -1.14 -19.73 -13.72
C ASP A 52 0.23 -19.49 -14.38
N VAL A 53 0.36 -19.86 -15.66
CA VAL A 53 1.59 -19.68 -16.44
C VAL A 53 1.92 -18.19 -16.60
N LEU A 54 0.91 -17.34 -16.81
CA LEU A 54 1.10 -15.90 -16.93
C LEU A 54 1.57 -15.26 -15.61
N ILE A 55 0.97 -15.66 -14.49
CA ILE A 55 1.38 -15.20 -13.16
C ILE A 55 2.83 -15.60 -12.89
N ASP A 56 3.22 -16.85 -13.20
CA ASP A 56 4.59 -17.33 -13.01
C ASP A 56 5.61 -16.51 -13.83
N ASP A 57 5.31 -16.22 -15.10
CA ASP A 57 6.18 -15.39 -15.96
C ASP A 57 6.37 -13.97 -15.40
N ILE A 58 5.28 -13.35 -14.92
CA ILE A 58 5.32 -11.99 -14.37
C ILE A 58 6.03 -11.98 -13.00
N ARG A 59 5.78 -12.98 -12.15
CA ARG A 59 6.49 -13.15 -10.87
C ARG A 59 7.99 -13.33 -11.08
N ALA A 60 8.41 -14.10 -12.08
CA ALA A 60 9.81 -14.30 -12.39
C ALA A 60 10.50 -12.99 -12.82
N GLU A 61 9.85 -12.19 -13.68
CA GLU A 61 10.33 -10.86 -14.06
C GLU A 61 10.40 -9.94 -12.82
N TYR A 62 9.34 -9.90 -12.01
CA TYR A 62 9.26 -9.09 -10.79
C TYR A 62 10.39 -9.44 -9.82
N ALA A 63 10.58 -10.72 -9.50
CA ALA A 63 11.61 -11.18 -8.56
C ALA A 63 13.04 -10.87 -9.06
N ASN A 64 13.26 -10.85 -10.37
CA ASN A 64 14.53 -10.45 -10.97
C ASN A 64 14.78 -8.94 -10.83
N LEU A 65 13.73 -8.12 -10.96
CA LEU A 65 13.80 -6.67 -10.84
C LEU A 65 13.88 -6.19 -9.40
N ILE A 66 13.16 -6.85 -8.49
CA ILE A 66 13.04 -6.51 -7.06
C ILE A 66 13.52 -7.71 -6.21
N PRO A 67 14.83 -7.98 -6.20
CA PRO A 67 15.39 -9.11 -5.45
C PRO A 67 15.46 -8.84 -3.93
N LYS A 68 15.22 -7.60 -3.49
CA LYS A 68 15.25 -7.18 -2.09
C LYS A 68 14.37 -5.95 -1.90
N ALA A 69 13.92 -5.74 -0.67
CA ALA A 69 13.15 -4.55 -0.32
C ALA A 69 13.96 -3.27 -0.54
N SER A 70 13.31 -2.25 -1.07
CA SER A 70 13.88 -0.90 -1.15
C SER A 70 14.13 -0.32 0.25
N GLU A 71 14.97 0.72 0.34
CA GLU A 71 15.21 1.39 1.62
C GLU A 71 13.92 2.01 2.18
N ASP A 72 13.10 2.65 1.34
CA ASP A 72 11.86 3.27 1.81
C ASP A 72 10.82 2.24 2.24
N ALA A 73 10.75 1.08 1.58
CA ALA A 73 9.90 -0.02 2.04
C ALA A 73 10.31 -0.51 3.44
N GLN A 74 11.62 -0.62 3.73
CA GLN A 74 12.11 -0.97 5.07
C GLN A 74 11.81 0.13 6.11
N ARG A 75 11.86 1.41 5.71
CA ARG A 75 11.46 2.54 6.58
C ARG A 75 9.97 2.50 6.89
N LEU A 76 9.12 2.17 5.91
CA LEU A 76 7.67 2.00 6.11
C LEU A 76 7.33 0.78 6.97
N ASP A 77 8.10 -0.30 6.89
CA ASP A 77 7.96 -1.43 7.81
C ASP A 77 8.27 -1.00 9.26
N THR A 78 9.39 -0.31 9.45
CA THR A 78 9.78 0.27 10.77
C THR A 78 8.75 1.30 11.28
N LEU A 79 8.08 2.02 10.38
CA LEU A 79 7.04 2.99 10.74
C LEU A 79 5.87 2.30 11.47
N ARG A 80 5.50 1.07 11.09
CA ARG A 80 4.41 0.33 11.76
C ARG A 80 4.70 0.18 13.25
N ASP A 81 5.91 -0.26 13.59
CA ASP A 81 6.36 -0.41 14.97
C ASP A 81 6.39 0.95 15.70
N ALA A 82 6.91 1.99 15.04
CA ALA A 82 6.98 3.33 15.62
C ALA A 82 5.59 3.93 15.92
N LEU A 83 4.58 3.64 15.10
CA LEU A 83 3.20 4.05 15.33
C LEU A 83 2.57 3.25 16.48
N ALA A 84 2.83 1.94 16.53
CA ALA A 84 2.35 1.09 17.62
C ALA A 84 2.91 1.50 18.99
N GLU A 85 4.19 1.87 19.07
CA GLU A 85 4.83 2.42 20.28
C GLU A 85 4.18 3.72 20.77
N ARG A 86 3.57 4.48 19.85
CA ARG A 86 2.81 5.70 20.12
C ARG A 86 1.32 5.44 20.40
N ASN A 87 0.93 4.17 20.54
CA ASN A 87 -0.44 3.71 20.72
C ASN A 87 -1.40 4.12 19.57
N LEU A 88 -0.87 4.27 18.35
CA LEU A 88 -1.67 4.50 17.16
C LEU A 88 -1.96 3.17 16.45
N ALA A 89 -3.22 2.98 16.04
CA ALA A 89 -3.53 1.96 15.05
C ALA A 89 -3.14 2.45 13.65
N PHE A 90 -2.78 1.51 12.79
CA PHE A 90 -2.33 1.82 11.44
C PHE A 90 -2.80 0.76 10.45
N SER A 91 -3.48 1.20 9.39
CA SER A 91 -3.73 0.38 8.20
C SER A 91 -2.89 0.88 7.04
N PHE A 92 -2.49 -0.06 6.19
CA PHE A 92 -1.73 0.26 4.99
C PHE A 92 -2.12 -0.72 3.92
N ASP A 93 -2.52 -0.18 2.77
CA ASP A 93 -2.92 -0.95 1.61
C ASP A 93 -4.18 -1.80 1.84
N GLU A 94 -5.07 -1.33 2.69
CA GLU A 94 -6.37 -1.98 2.90
C GLU A 94 -7.40 -1.51 1.87
N GLY A 95 -8.27 -2.43 1.46
CA GLY A 95 -9.43 -2.26 0.56
C GLY A 95 -10.51 -1.29 1.02
N LEU A 96 -10.16 -0.38 1.93
CA LEU A 96 -11.06 0.57 2.57
C LEU A 96 -11.02 1.91 1.85
N THR A 97 -12.19 2.54 1.71
CA THR A 97 -12.26 3.91 1.21
C THR A 97 -11.74 4.90 2.26
N GLN A 98 -11.44 6.13 1.85
CA GLN A 98 -11.05 7.18 2.80
C GLN A 98 -12.13 7.44 3.86
N SER A 99 -13.42 7.33 3.51
CA SER A 99 -14.51 7.48 4.48
C SER A 99 -14.53 6.33 5.48
N ASP A 100 -14.39 5.09 5.01
CA ASP A 100 -14.39 3.91 5.90
C ASP A 100 -13.22 3.97 6.90
N CYS A 101 -12.06 4.40 6.42
CA CYS A 101 -10.90 4.64 7.26
C CYS A 101 -11.12 5.78 8.28
N ALA A 102 -11.70 6.90 7.85
CA ALA A 102 -11.89 8.07 8.71
C ALA A 102 -13.00 7.89 9.76
N GLU A 103 -13.98 7.02 9.50
CA GLU A 103 -15.13 6.79 10.37
C GLU A 103 -15.02 5.44 11.08
N GLU A 104 -15.24 4.34 10.36
CA GLU A 104 -15.39 3.01 10.95
C GLU A 104 -14.10 2.49 11.58
N ALA A 105 -12.97 2.56 10.85
CA ALA A 105 -11.70 2.05 11.35
C ALA A 105 -11.12 2.93 12.49
N ALA A 106 -11.37 4.25 12.42
CA ALA A 106 -11.00 5.16 13.49
C ALA A 106 -11.81 4.88 14.78
N GLU A 107 -13.12 4.68 14.67
CA GLU A 107 -13.98 4.32 15.81
C GLU A 107 -13.55 2.97 16.39
N GLN A 108 -13.24 1.98 15.54
CA GLN A 108 -12.76 0.68 16.01
C GLN A 108 -11.44 0.81 16.77
N ALA A 109 -10.48 1.61 16.28
CA ALA A 109 -9.23 1.85 16.98
C ALA A 109 -9.45 2.47 18.36
N GLU A 110 -10.37 3.43 18.48
CA GLU A 110 -10.75 4.03 19.77
C GLU A 110 -11.37 2.99 20.72
N ASN A 111 -12.27 2.14 20.21
CA ASN A 111 -12.87 1.04 20.96
C ASN A 111 -11.83 0.03 21.47
N ASP A 112 -10.75 -0.17 20.70
CA ASP A 112 -9.62 -1.01 21.07
C ASP A 112 -8.62 -0.30 22.01
N GLY A 113 -8.92 0.93 22.46
CA GLY A 113 -8.11 1.70 23.40
C GLY A 113 -6.89 2.36 22.78
N ARG A 114 -6.86 2.52 21.45
CA ARG A 114 -5.82 3.26 20.74
C ARG A 114 -6.05 4.76 20.90
N SER A 115 -4.97 5.53 20.89
CA SER A 115 -5.04 6.99 21.00
C SER A 115 -5.35 7.69 19.68
N GLY A 116 -5.35 6.95 18.57
CA GLY A 116 -5.68 7.46 17.26
C GLY A 116 -5.45 6.41 16.18
N TYR A 117 -5.80 6.77 14.95
CA TYR A 117 -5.70 5.92 13.78
C TYR A 117 -5.04 6.68 12.64
N VAL A 118 -4.18 5.97 11.90
CA VAL A 118 -3.51 6.43 10.69
C VAL A 118 -3.81 5.42 9.58
N TYR A 119 -3.90 5.88 8.34
CA TYR A 119 -4.15 4.99 7.21
C TYR A 119 -3.50 5.43 5.90
N CYS A 120 -3.18 4.45 5.06
CA CYS A 120 -2.95 4.59 3.62
C CYS A 120 -3.91 3.64 2.88
N THR A 121 -4.73 4.17 1.97
CA THR A 121 -5.65 3.34 1.17
C THR A 121 -4.90 2.70 -0.02
N ASN A 122 -5.51 1.72 -0.70
CA ASN A 122 -4.90 1.17 -1.92
C ASN A 122 -4.56 2.25 -2.96
N GLN A 123 -5.39 3.29 -3.10
CA GLN A 123 -5.11 4.40 -4.03
C GLN A 123 -3.87 5.22 -3.65
N ASP A 124 -3.53 5.29 -2.36
CA ASP A 124 -2.28 5.92 -1.93
C ASP A 124 -1.08 5.04 -2.25
N VAL A 125 -1.26 3.72 -2.24
CA VAL A 125 -0.24 2.74 -2.60
C VAL A 125 -0.04 2.67 -4.12
N ASP A 126 -1.12 2.65 -4.91
CA ASP A 126 -1.09 2.85 -6.37
C ASP A 126 -0.23 4.08 -6.69
N ARG A 127 -0.53 5.20 -6.02
CA ARG A 127 0.18 6.45 -6.23
C ARG A 127 1.67 6.34 -5.88
N VAL A 128 2.05 5.73 -4.76
CA VAL A 128 3.49 5.63 -4.42
C VAL A 128 4.23 4.71 -5.40
N ILE A 129 3.58 3.67 -5.92
CA ILE A 129 4.12 2.78 -6.95
C ILE A 129 4.43 3.57 -8.23
N HIS A 130 3.55 4.49 -8.63
CA HIS A 130 3.67 5.22 -9.89
C HIS A 130 4.44 6.56 -9.80
N THR A 131 4.20 7.36 -8.77
CA THR A 131 4.73 8.73 -8.68
C THR A 131 5.73 8.91 -7.55
N GLY A 132 5.83 7.92 -6.64
CA GLY A 132 6.62 8.05 -5.42
C GLY A 132 5.99 8.98 -4.38
N GLU A 133 4.71 9.33 -4.55
CA GLU A 133 3.95 10.12 -3.58
C GLU A 133 3.09 9.20 -2.70
N LEU A 134 3.26 9.29 -1.39
CA LEU A 134 2.46 8.55 -0.41
C LEU A 134 1.74 9.52 0.51
N TYR A 135 0.41 9.37 0.60
CA TYR A 135 -0.43 10.14 1.51
C TYR A 135 -0.88 9.29 2.70
N PHE A 136 -0.88 9.92 3.87
CA PHE A 136 -1.36 9.35 5.11
C PHE A 136 -2.57 10.14 5.59
N GLY A 137 -3.66 9.44 5.86
CA GLY A 137 -4.83 9.97 6.54
C GLY A 137 -4.73 9.67 8.02
N PHE A 138 -5.53 10.39 8.81
CA PHE A 138 -5.48 10.29 10.27
C PHE A 138 -6.83 10.64 10.88
N SER A 139 -7.11 10.13 12.08
CA SER A 139 -8.36 10.39 12.80
C SER A 139 -8.38 11.73 13.55
N SER A 140 -7.22 12.26 13.94
CA SER A 140 -7.10 13.51 14.71
C SER A 140 -5.81 14.28 14.42
N VAL A 141 -5.78 15.56 14.80
CA VAL A 141 -4.58 16.43 14.69
C VAL A 141 -3.43 15.85 15.52
N GLU A 142 -3.73 15.33 16.71
CA GLU A 142 -2.75 14.71 17.60
C GLU A 142 -2.16 13.42 17.01
N ALA A 143 -2.98 12.63 16.29
CA ALA A 143 -2.51 11.47 15.54
C ALA A 143 -1.61 11.90 14.38
N ALA A 144 -1.95 12.98 13.67
CA ALA A 144 -1.14 13.54 12.60
C ALA A 144 0.22 14.08 13.09
N GLU A 145 0.25 14.79 14.22
CA GLU A 145 1.50 15.25 14.85
C GLU A 145 2.39 14.07 15.22
N SER A 146 1.82 13.04 15.84
CA SER A 146 2.51 11.82 16.23
C SER A 146 3.03 11.04 15.02
N LEU A 147 2.26 11.01 13.93
CA LEU A 147 2.67 10.44 12.65
C LEU A 147 3.85 11.20 12.03
N VAL A 148 3.81 12.53 12.01
CA VAL A 148 4.89 13.37 11.47
C VAL A 148 6.19 13.13 12.24
N GLU A 149 6.12 13.04 13.57
CA GLU A 149 7.25 12.68 14.42
C GLU A 149 7.77 11.27 14.10
N ALA A 150 6.89 10.28 13.94
CA ALA A 150 7.26 8.90 13.61
C ALA A 150 7.92 8.79 12.23
N LEU A 151 7.36 9.44 11.20
CA LEU A 151 7.90 9.49 9.84
C LEU A 151 9.32 10.07 9.82
N ARG A 152 9.55 11.19 10.53
CA ARG A 152 10.89 11.76 10.69
C ARG A 152 11.83 10.81 11.42
N GLY A 153 11.34 10.12 12.44
CA GLY A 153 12.10 9.14 13.22
C GLY A 153 12.63 7.98 12.38
N VAL A 154 11.87 7.52 11.38
CA VAL A 154 12.29 6.47 10.44
C VAL A 154 13.06 7.00 9.22
N GLY A 155 13.37 8.31 9.20
CA GLY A 155 14.19 8.93 8.16
C GLY A 155 13.42 9.39 6.91
N LEU A 156 12.08 9.46 6.97
CA LEU A 156 11.27 10.05 5.91
C LEU A 156 11.10 11.57 6.12
N THR A 157 10.68 12.27 5.06
CA THR A 157 10.53 13.74 5.08
C THR A 157 9.06 14.12 4.90
N PRO A 158 8.25 14.07 5.97
CA PRO A 158 6.82 14.36 5.88
C PRO A 158 6.54 15.85 5.67
N MET A 159 5.53 16.13 4.85
CA MET A 159 4.95 17.45 4.63
C MET A 159 3.50 17.46 5.10
N TRP A 160 3.18 18.39 6.00
CA TRP A 160 1.83 18.58 6.51
C TRP A 160 1.61 20.03 6.92
N GLY A 161 0.48 20.62 6.50
CA GLY A 161 0.14 22.01 6.80
C GLY A 161 -0.56 22.23 8.15
N GLY A 162 -0.72 21.18 8.96
CA GLY A 162 -1.28 21.26 10.31
C GLY A 162 -2.81 21.35 10.37
N LYS A 163 -3.50 21.12 9.25
CA LYS A 163 -4.98 21.17 9.21
C LYS A 163 -5.58 19.76 9.27
N PRO A 164 -6.70 19.56 9.97
CA PRO A 164 -7.41 18.27 10.01
C PRO A 164 -7.87 17.77 8.63
N THR A 165 -8.10 18.68 7.69
CA THR A 165 -8.56 18.36 6.33
C THR A 165 -7.42 18.08 5.36
N GLU A 166 -6.16 18.24 5.78
CA GLU A 166 -4.98 18.03 4.94
C GLU A 166 -4.28 16.74 5.36
N ARG A 167 -3.99 15.87 4.40
CA ARG A 167 -3.23 14.64 4.62
C ARG A 167 -1.75 14.93 4.81
N VAL A 168 -1.03 14.03 5.49
CA VAL A 168 0.43 14.07 5.57
C VAL A 168 0.99 13.42 4.30
N ALA A 169 1.94 14.06 3.62
CA ALA A 169 2.53 13.56 2.38
C ALA A 169 4.01 13.25 2.55
N CYS A 170 4.48 12.20 1.87
CA CYS A 170 5.90 11.95 1.61
C CYS A 170 6.07 11.78 0.10
N GLU A 171 7.11 12.39 -0.48
CA GLU A 171 7.35 12.39 -1.92
C GLU A 171 8.73 11.81 -2.24
N GLY A 172 8.91 11.38 -3.50
CA GLY A 172 10.17 10.81 -3.98
C GLY A 172 10.50 9.45 -3.40
N LEU A 173 9.49 8.73 -2.89
CA LEU A 173 9.65 7.40 -2.32
C LEU A 173 9.79 6.35 -3.42
N VAL A 174 10.54 5.29 -3.11
CA VAL A 174 10.55 4.05 -3.90
C VAL A 174 10.12 2.92 -2.99
N VAL A 175 8.88 2.44 -3.14
CA VAL A 175 8.34 1.35 -2.32
C VAL A 175 8.30 0.08 -3.16
N GLU A 176 9.31 -0.77 -3.00
CA GLU A 176 9.45 -2.02 -3.72
C GLU A 176 9.68 -3.14 -2.69
N LEU A 177 8.81 -4.14 -2.67
CA LEU A 177 8.88 -5.28 -1.77
C LEU A 177 9.17 -6.55 -2.56
N PRO A 178 10.10 -7.41 -2.12
CA PRO A 178 10.30 -8.70 -2.76
C PRO A 178 9.06 -9.56 -2.53
N LEU A 179 8.81 -10.49 -3.46
CA LEU A 179 7.74 -11.46 -3.28
C LEU A 179 8.01 -12.29 -2.02
N ALA A 180 6.97 -12.54 -1.22
CA ALA A 180 7.05 -13.49 -0.13
C ALA A 180 7.26 -14.91 -0.71
N ASP A 181 8.16 -15.67 -0.08
CA ASP A 181 8.43 -17.09 -0.38
C ASP A 181 7.25 -17.99 0.04
#